data_AF-A0A832AM60-F1
#
_entry.id   AF-A0A832AM60-F1
#
_cell.length_a   1.000
_cell.length_b   1.000
_cell.length_c   1.000
_cell.angle_alpha   90.00
_cell.angle_beta   90.00
_cell.angle_gamma   90.00
#
_symmetry.space_group_name_H-M   'P 1'
#
loop_
_entity.id
_entity.type
_entity.pdbx_description
1 polymer ?
#
loop_
_entity_poly.entity_id
_entity_poly.type
_entity_poly.pdbx_seq_one_letter_code
_entity_poly.pdbx_strand_id
1 'polypeptide(L)'
;MSLLVIDSDTLDIVPWEDERTLHGAFDPRSGYVERFWLALIGPSTTWLLRRIAAGLDASPGGFSMPLAETARAIGLGDRAGRHSAFVRTLSRMVVFDLARPAGPARLEVLRRLPPLSRRQLGHLSVELQRDHEAWTASQGNLTPGDAARRRSRQLALSLLELGEEPEEAERQLMRWRYHPAMANESVSWAVQRHRQALDAAAGVDAVASPHVTSGCDAGLSVPPTVTATQPLIAGSR
;
A
#
# COMPACT_ATOMS: atom_id res chain seq x y z
N MET A 1 -16.04 -4.99 -29.92
CA MET A 1 -14.90 -4.30 -29.28
C MET A 1 -14.58 -3.09 -30.12
N SER A 2 -15.01 -1.90 -29.70
CA SER A 2 -14.59 -0.66 -30.36
C SER A 2 -13.10 -0.46 -30.09
N LEU A 3 -12.29 -0.58 -31.14
CA LEU A 3 -10.85 -0.32 -31.06
C LEU A 3 -10.66 1.19 -30.90
N LEU A 4 -9.81 1.57 -29.96
CA LEU A 4 -9.36 2.95 -29.85
C LEU A 4 -8.54 3.26 -31.10
N VAL A 5 -9.00 4.20 -31.93
CA VAL A 5 -8.28 4.66 -33.12
C VAL A 5 -7.48 5.89 -32.71
N ILE A 6 -6.15 5.80 -32.86
CA ILE A 6 -5.23 6.91 -32.57
C ILE A 6 -4.44 7.14 -33.85
N ASP A 7 -4.63 8.30 -34.47
CA ASP A 7 -3.95 8.71 -35.71
C ASP A 7 -2.79 9.69 -35.43
N SER A 8 -2.27 9.70 -34.20
CA SER A 8 -1.22 10.60 -33.71
C SER A 8 -0.11 9.81 -33.02
N ASP A 9 1.13 10.30 -33.12
CA ASP A 9 2.31 9.72 -32.44
C ASP A 9 2.34 10.03 -30.94
N THR A 10 1.55 11.02 -30.51
CA THR A 10 1.38 11.43 -29.12
C THR A 10 -0.08 11.33 -28.69
N LEU A 11 -0.29 11.01 -27.41
CA LEU A 11 -1.61 10.97 -26.78
C LEU A 11 -1.60 11.84 -25.53
N ASP A 12 -2.52 12.79 -25.46
CA ASP A 12 -2.71 13.63 -24.29
C ASP A 12 -3.43 12.84 -23.20
N ILE A 13 -2.73 12.64 -22.09
CA ILE A 13 -3.26 11.98 -20.91
C ILE A 13 -3.71 13.06 -19.93
N VAL A 14 -4.97 13.01 -19.54
CA VAL A 14 -5.58 13.94 -18.58
C VAL A 14 -6.26 13.16 -17.45
N PRO A 15 -6.33 13.71 -16.23
CA PRO A 15 -6.99 13.03 -15.13
C PRO A 15 -8.50 12.92 -15.40
N TRP A 16 -9.05 11.74 -15.17
CA TRP A 16 -10.49 11.58 -15.08
C TRP A 16 -10.93 11.79 -13.62
N GLU A 17 -11.61 12.91 -13.38
CA GLU A 17 -12.29 13.17 -12.11
C GLU A 17 -13.65 12.45 -12.14
N ASP A 18 -13.67 11.21 -11.64
CA ASP A 18 -14.92 10.50 -11.35
C ASP A 18 -15.21 10.55 -9.84
N GLU A 19 -16.18 11.38 -9.44
CA GLU A 19 -16.68 11.51 -8.07
C GLU A 19 -17.14 10.17 -7.47
N ARG A 20 -17.47 9.16 -8.30
CA ARG A 20 -17.84 7.82 -7.83
C ARG A 20 -16.66 7.07 -7.20
N THR A 21 -15.42 7.53 -7.44
CA THR A 21 -14.19 6.91 -6.92
C THR A 21 -13.88 7.35 -5.48
N LEU A 22 -14.73 8.17 -4.83
CA LEU A 22 -14.35 8.90 -3.62
C LEU A 22 -14.19 8.07 -2.32
N HIS A 23 -14.51 6.77 -2.29
CA HIS A 23 -14.33 5.94 -1.09
C HIS A 23 -13.69 4.59 -1.43
N GLY A 24 -12.56 4.28 -0.77
CA GLY A 24 -11.89 2.98 -0.88
C GLY A 24 -11.11 2.74 -2.18
N ALA A 25 -10.84 3.76 -2.99
CA ALA A 25 -10.07 3.62 -4.22
C ALA A 25 -8.56 3.48 -3.98
N PHE A 26 -7.90 2.65 -4.79
CA PHE A 26 -6.51 2.23 -4.66
C PHE A 26 -5.59 2.94 -5.65
N ASP A 27 -4.39 3.29 -5.21
CA ASP A 27 -3.33 3.73 -6.11
C ASP A 27 -2.97 2.60 -7.09
N PRO A 28 -2.77 2.88 -8.40
CA PRO A 28 -2.33 1.89 -9.39
C PRO A 28 -1.03 1.15 -9.00
N ARG A 29 -0.21 1.75 -8.14
CA ARG A 29 1.05 1.20 -7.64
C ARG A 29 0.90 0.37 -6.37
N SER A 30 -0.29 0.33 -5.78
CA SER A 30 -0.56 -0.39 -4.53
C SER A 30 -0.51 -1.91 -4.71
N GLY A 31 -0.23 -2.61 -3.61
CA GLY A 31 -0.28 -4.08 -3.57
C GLY A 31 -1.68 -4.65 -3.83
N TYR A 32 -2.76 -3.88 -3.58
CA TYR A 32 -4.12 -4.30 -3.94
C TYR A 32 -4.30 -4.42 -5.46
N VAL A 33 -3.85 -3.41 -6.21
CA VAL A 33 -3.94 -3.42 -7.68
C VAL A 33 -3.04 -4.50 -8.27
N GLU A 34 -1.83 -4.64 -7.74
CA GLU A 34 -0.92 -5.70 -8.17
C GLU A 34 -1.48 -7.10 -7.93
N ARG A 35 -2.07 -7.35 -6.75
CA ARG A 35 -2.55 -8.69 -6.37
C ARG A 35 -3.87 -9.05 -7.05
N PHE A 36 -4.82 -8.13 -7.13
CA PHE A 36 -6.19 -8.46 -7.55
C PHE A 36 -6.54 -7.96 -8.94
N TRP A 37 -6.14 -6.75 -9.33
CA TRP A 37 -6.48 -6.20 -10.64
C TRP A 37 -5.66 -6.84 -11.77
N LEU A 38 -4.41 -7.23 -11.51
CA LEU A 38 -3.49 -7.77 -12.52
C LEU A 38 -4.09 -8.93 -13.32
N ALA A 39 -4.80 -9.86 -12.67
CA ALA A 39 -5.42 -10.99 -13.35
C ALA A 39 -6.52 -10.56 -14.35
N LEU A 40 -7.20 -9.44 -14.09
CA LEU A 40 -8.26 -8.92 -14.96
C LEU A 40 -7.72 -8.07 -16.10
N ILE A 41 -6.80 -7.15 -15.82
CA ILE A 41 -6.33 -6.18 -16.83
C ILE A 41 -5.02 -6.59 -17.51
N GLY A 42 -4.32 -7.57 -16.97
CA GLY A 42 -3.04 -8.06 -17.47
C GLY A 42 -1.86 -7.16 -17.11
N PRO A 43 -0.63 -7.71 -17.15
CA PRO A 43 0.57 -7.05 -16.64
C PRO A 43 0.90 -5.76 -17.39
N SER A 44 0.74 -5.74 -18.71
CA SER A 44 1.04 -4.57 -19.53
C SER A 44 0.14 -3.38 -19.19
N THR A 45 -1.14 -3.62 -18.93
CA THR A 45 -2.10 -2.58 -18.55
C THR A 45 -1.81 -2.06 -17.16
N THR A 46 -1.51 -2.95 -16.21
CA THR A 46 -1.11 -2.56 -14.86
C THR A 46 0.15 -1.66 -14.88
N TRP A 47 1.17 -2.02 -15.65
CA TRP A 47 2.39 -1.21 -15.76
C TRP A 47 2.16 0.13 -16.45
N LEU A 48 1.34 0.17 -17.51
CA LEU A 48 0.99 1.42 -18.17
C LEU A 48 0.24 2.37 -17.23
N LEU A 49 -0.73 1.86 -16.44
CA LEU A 49 -1.43 2.63 -15.42
C LEU A 49 -0.49 3.20 -14.36
N ARG A 50 0.49 2.41 -13.89
CA ARG A 50 1.52 2.87 -12.94
C ARG A 50 2.36 4.01 -13.50
N ARG A 51 2.75 3.91 -14.78
CA ARG A 51 3.50 4.97 -15.48
C ARG A 51 2.66 6.23 -15.65
N ILE A 52 1.40 6.09 -16.06
CA ILE A 52 0.46 7.20 -16.19
C ILE A 52 0.23 7.89 -14.84
N ALA A 53 0.05 7.12 -13.76
CA ALA A 53 -0.08 7.67 -12.41
C ALA A 53 1.13 8.53 -12.02
N ALA A 54 2.35 8.04 -12.27
CA ALA A 54 3.56 8.82 -12.03
C ALA A 54 3.62 10.10 -12.88
N GLY A 55 3.19 10.03 -14.14
CA GLY A 55 3.10 11.21 -15.02
C GLY A 55 2.06 12.23 -14.53
N LEU A 56 0.91 11.77 -14.04
CA LEU A 56 -0.13 12.63 -13.46
C LEU A 56 0.25 13.18 -12.08
N ASP A 57 1.12 12.51 -11.33
CA ASP A 57 1.70 13.05 -10.11
C ASP A 57 2.66 14.21 -10.42
N ALA A 58 3.47 14.08 -11.48
CA ALA A 58 4.38 15.14 -11.96
C ALA A 58 3.64 16.31 -12.63
N SER A 59 2.59 16.00 -13.40
CA SER A 59 1.77 16.97 -14.12
C SER A 59 0.28 16.74 -13.84
N PRO A 60 -0.27 17.31 -12.75
CA PRO A 60 -1.65 17.07 -12.32
C PRO A 60 -2.72 17.47 -13.34
N GLY A 61 -2.45 18.45 -14.20
CA GLY A 61 -3.36 18.85 -15.28
C GLY A 61 -3.32 17.95 -16.52
N GLY A 62 -2.46 16.94 -16.54
CA GLY A 62 -2.21 16.08 -17.69
C GLY A 62 -0.86 16.32 -18.37
N PHE A 63 -0.50 15.41 -19.28
CA PHE A 63 0.75 15.45 -20.03
C PHE A 63 0.59 14.79 -21.40
N SER A 64 1.42 15.17 -22.36
CA SER A 64 1.48 14.52 -23.67
C SER A 64 2.42 13.31 -23.61
N MET A 65 1.91 12.14 -23.98
CA MET A 65 2.63 10.87 -23.90
C MET A 65 3.02 10.39 -25.31
N PRO A 66 4.31 10.30 -25.65
CA PRO A 66 4.75 9.72 -26.91
C PRO A 66 4.50 8.20 -26.92
N LEU A 67 3.76 7.70 -27.92
CA LEU A 67 3.27 6.31 -27.93
C LEU A 67 4.39 5.31 -28.22
N ALA A 68 5.18 5.56 -29.25
CA ALA A 68 6.32 4.72 -29.64
C ALA A 68 7.34 4.56 -28.51
N GLU A 69 7.73 5.68 -27.90
CA GLU A 69 8.67 5.70 -26.78
C GLU A 69 8.11 4.97 -25.56
N THR A 70 6.86 5.23 -25.22
CA THR A 70 6.20 4.58 -24.08
C THR A 70 6.09 3.07 -24.31
N ALA A 71 5.70 2.64 -25.51
CA ALA A 71 5.59 1.23 -25.86
C ALA A 71 6.93 0.48 -25.73
N ARG A 72 8.03 1.10 -26.17
CA ARG A 72 9.39 0.57 -25.99
C ARG A 72 9.76 0.50 -24.50
N ALA A 73 9.48 1.56 -23.74
CA ALA A 73 9.80 1.62 -22.32
C ALA A 73 9.09 0.55 -21.47
N ILE A 74 7.91 0.07 -21.89
CA ILE A 74 7.18 -1.01 -21.20
C ILE A 74 7.30 -2.38 -21.89
N GLY A 75 8.21 -2.53 -22.85
CA GLY A 75 8.53 -3.80 -23.50
C GLY A 75 7.47 -4.34 -24.47
N LEU A 76 6.58 -3.49 -24.98
CA LEU A 76 5.54 -3.90 -25.95
C LEU A 76 5.96 -3.73 -27.41
N GLY A 77 7.12 -3.10 -27.64
CA GLY A 77 7.70 -2.88 -28.97
C GLY A 77 7.00 -1.76 -29.75
N ASP A 78 7.71 -1.24 -30.76
CA ASP A 78 7.29 -0.07 -31.55
C ASP A 78 6.54 -0.44 -32.84
N ARG A 79 5.80 -1.55 -32.85
CA ARG A 79 4.96 -1.86 -34.01
C ARG A 79 3.76 -0.93 -33.99
N ALA A 80 3.94 0.30 -34.49
CA ALA A 80 2.90 1.30 -34.67
C ALA A 80 1.79 0.72 -35.56
N GLY A 81 0.56 0.81 -35.08
CA GLY A 81 -0.60 0.34 -35.83
C GLY A 81 -1.82 0.11 -34.93
N ARG A 82 -3.01 0.20 -35.54
CA ARG A 82 -4.32 -0.04 -34.91
C ARG A 82 -4.48 -1.37 -34.18
N HIS A 83 -3.60 -2.33 -34.46
CA HIS A 83 -3.57 -3.66 -33.85
C HIS A 83 -2.27 -3.93 -33.07
N SER A 84 -1.56 -2.88 -32.65
CA SER A 84 -0.36 -3.02 -31.83
C SER A 84 -0.69 -3.56 -30.43
N ALA A 85 0.29 -4.18 -29.78
CA ALA A 85 0.13 -4.60 -28.38
C ALA A 85 -0.17 -3.39 -27.47
N PHE A 86 0.47 -2.25 -27.73
CA PHE A 86 0.27 -1.02 -26.99
C PHE A 86 -1.16 -0.46 -27.13
N VAL A 87 -1.70 -0.39 -28.36
CA VAL A 87 -3.09 0.04 -28.60
C VAL A 87 -4.09 -0.92 -27.98
N ARG A 88 -3.81 -2.24 -27.95
CA ARG A 88 -4.64 -3.20 -27.21
C ARG A 88 -4.60 -2.95 -25.71
N THR A 89 -3.45 -2.59 -25.14
CA THR A 89 -3.31 -2.22 -23.73
C THR A 89 -4.14 -0.99 -23.40
N LEU A 90 -4.08 0.07 -24.22
CA LEU A 90 -4.93 1.26 -24.07
C LEU A 90 -6.41 0.94 -24.21
N SER A 91 -6.78 0.16 -25.23
CA SER A 91 -8.17 -0.27 -25.44
C SER A 91 -8.69 -1.10 -24.26
N ARG A 92 -7.82 -1.89 -23.63
CA ARG A 92 -8.19 -2.66 -22.43
C ARG A 92 -8.48 -1.76 -21.24
N MET A 93 -7.74 -0.65 -21.05
CA MET A 93 -8.08 0.34 -20.03
C MET A 93 -9.50 0.88 -20.23
N VAL A 94 -9.89 1.14 -21.48
CA VAL A 94 -11.25 1.60 -21.80
C VAL A 94 -12.30 0.53 -21.56
N VAL A 95 -12.05 -0.73 -21.95
CA VAL A 95 -12.98 -1.85 -21.72
C VAL A 95 -13.23 -2.11 -20.22
N PHE A 96 -12.24 -1.81 -19.38
CA PHE A 96 -12.34 -1.97 -17.92
C PHE A 96 -12.77 -0.68 -17.20
N ASP A 97 -13.25 0.34 -17.93
CA ASP A 97 -13.67 1.64 -17.39
C ASP A 97 -12.58 2.33 -16.56
N LEU A 98 -11.30 2.08 -16.87
CA LEU A 98 -10.15 2.72 -16.24
C LEU A 98 -9.68 3.96 -17.01
N ALA A 99 -10.16 4.11 -18.24
CA ALA A 99 -9.92 5.25 -19.08
C ALA A 99 -11.11 5.47 -20.00
N ARG A 100 -11.28 6.70 -20.50
CA ARG A 100 -12.25 7.00 -21.55
C ARG A 100 -11.65 7.91 -22.63
N PRO A 101 -11.90 7.65 -23.91
CA PRO A 101 -11.52 8.57 -24.97
C PRO A 101 -12.22 9.91 -24.80
N ALA A 102 -11.49 11.00 -24.91
CA ALA A 102 -12.01 12.37 -24.83
C ALA A 102 -11.66 13.21 -26.08
N GLY A 103 -11.30 12.52 -27.18
CA GLY A 103 -10.96 13.12 -28.46
C GLY A 103 -10.06 12.20 -29.31
N PRO A 104 -9.62 12.64 -30.50
CA PRO A 104 -8.82 11.83 -31.43
C PRO A 104 -7.44 11.44 -30.87
N ALA A 105 -6.84 12.30 -30.04
CA ALA A 105 -5.54 12.09 -29.41
C ALA A 105 -5.58 12.45 -27.92
N ARG A 106 -6.71 12.23 -27.26
CA ARG A 106 -6.88 12.51 -25.83
C ARG A 106 -7.54 11.36 -25.10
N LEU A 107 -6.95 10.98 -23.96
CA LEU A 107 -7.45 9.93 -23.08
C LEU A 107 -7.54 10.44 -21.65
N GLU A 108 -8.73 10.36 -21.07
CA GLU A 108 -8.96 10.60 -19.66
C GLU A 108 -8.75 9.30 -18.89
N VAL A 109 -7.95 9.33 -17.81
CA VAL A 109 -7.55 8.13 -17.07
C VAL A 109 -7.85 8.28 -15.58
N LEU A 110 -8.43 7.23 -14.97
CA LEU A 110 -8.67 7.21 -13.53
C LEU A 110 -7.36 7.29 -12.77
N ARG A 111 -7.28 8.23 -11.81
CA ARG A 111 -6.10 8.37 -10.94
C ARG A 111 -5.99 7.25 -9.92
N ARG A 112 -7.12 6.74 -9.45
CA ARG A 112 -7.21 5.63 -8.50
C ARG A 112 -8.23 4.61 -9.00
N LEU A 113 -7.92 3.33 -8.81
CA LEU A 113 -8.79 2.24 -9.24
C LEU A 113 -9.83 1.95 -8.14
N PRO A 114 -11.08 1.65 -8.50
CA PRO A 114 -12.06 1.24 -7.51
C PRO A 114 -11.70 -0.15 -6.93
N PRO A 115 -12.29 -0.50 -5.77
CA PRO A 115 -12.33 -1.90 -5.34
C PRO A 115 -13.00 -2.75 -6.43
N LEU A 116 -12.65 -4.04 -6.48
CA LEU A 116 -13.21 -4.94 -7.48
C LEU A 116 -14.70 -5.17 -7.19
N SER A 117 -15.51 -5.15 -8.24
CA SER A 117 -16.91 -5.55 -8.14
C SER A 117 -17.03 -7.05 -7.88
N ARG A 118 -18.14 -7.50 -7.28
CA ARG A 118 -18.42 -8.93 -7.09
C ARG A 118 -18.33 -9.74 -8.38
N ARG A 119 -18.79 -9.15 -9.50
CA ARG A 119 -18.69 -9.76 -10.82
C ARG A 119 -17.24 -9.95 -11.26
N GLN A 120 -16.38 -8.95 -11.06
CA GLN A 120 -14.95 -9.03 -11.37
C GLN A 120 -14.24 -10.05 -10.49
N LEU A 121 -14.56 -10.11 -9.20
CA LEU A 121 -14.00 -11.12 -8.28
C LEU A 121 -14.34 -12.54 -8.71
N GLY A 122 -15.54 -12.77 -9.24
CA GLY A 122 -15.95 -14.08 -9.76
C GLY A 122 -15.09 -14.59 -10.94
N HIS A 123 -14.31 -13.73 -11.59
CA HIS A 123 -13.34 -14.12 -12.62
C HIS A 123 -11.95 -14.49 -12.07
N LEU A 124 -11.69 -14.27 -10.78
CA LEU A 124 -10.44 -14.63 -10.13
C LEU A 124 -10.43 -16.10 -9.69
N SER A 125 -9.24 -16.66 -9.42
CA SER A 125 -9.14 -17.98 -8.80
C SER A 125 -9.77 -17.98 -7.41
N VAL A 126 -10.22 -19.16 -6.95
CA VAL A 126 -10.82 -19.31 -5.60
C VAL A 126 -9.86 -18.83 -4.51
N GLU A 127 -8.55 -19.06 -4.69
CA GLU A 127 -7.53 -18.56 -3.77
C GLU A 127 -7.49 -17.03 -3.74
N LEU A 128 -7.47 -16.36 -4.88
CA LEU A 128 -7.50 -14.89 -4.94
C LEU A 128 -8.81 -14.30 -4.41
N GLN A 129 -9.93 -15.01 -4.58
CA GLN A 129 -11.20 -14.61 -3.97
C GLN A 129 -11.14 -14.66 -2.44
N ARG A 130 -10.62 -15.76 -1.87
CA ARG A 130 -10.42 -15.89 -0.41
C ARG A 130 -9.43 -14.87 0.13
N ASP A 131 -8.33 -14.65 -0.58
CA ASP A 131 -7.34 -13.61 -0.23
C ASP A 131 -7.99 -12.22 -0.24
N HIS A 132 -8.85 -11.94 -1.22
CA HIS A 132 -9.58 -10.67 -1.29
C HIS A 132 -10.57 -10.52 -0.14
N GLU A 133 -11.29 -11.58 0.22
CA GLU A 133 -12.19 -11.59 1.39
C GLU A 133 -11.41 -11.33 2.68
N ALA A 134 -10.29 -12.02 2.89
CA ALA A 134 -9.43 -11.82 4.05
C ALA A 134 -8.83 -10.40 4.08
N TRP A 135 -8.39 -9.90 2.93
CA TRP A 135 -7.91 -8.52 2.78
C TRP A 135 -9.02 -7.53 3.13
N THR A 136 -10.22 -7.71 2.58
CA THR A 136 -11.37 -6.83 2.84
C THR A 136 -11.82 -6.91 4.29
N ALA A 137 -11.80 -8.08 4.94
CA ALA A 137 -12.09 -8.23 6.35
C ALA A 137 -11.04 -7.50 7.22
N SER A 138 -9.76 -7.58 6.85
CA SER A 138 -8.69 -6.84 7.55
C SER A 138 -8.85 -5.32 7.46
N GLN A 139 -9.47 -4.82 6.38
CA GLN A 139 -9.76 -3.41 6.16
C GLN A 139 -11.12 -3.00 6.73
N GLY A 140 -12.10 -3.91 6.69
CA GLY A 140 -13.50 -3.76 7.08
C GLY A 140 -13.79 -4.03 8.56
N ASN A 141 -12.84 -4.62 9.29
CA ASN A 141 -12.75 -4.50 10.76
C ASN A 141 -12.54 -3.04 11.22
N LEU A 142 -12.51 -2.09 10.28
CA LEU A 142 -12.75 -0.70 10.53
C LEU A 142 -14.09 -0.25 9.93
N THR A 143 -15.17 -0.17 10.72
CA THR A 143 -16.28 0.73 10.37
C THR A 143 -15.74 2.17 10.17
N PRO A 144 -16.42 3.08 9.48
CA PRO A 144 -15.99 4.49 9.41
C PRO A 144 -15.70 5.09 10.81
N GLY A 145 -16.46 4.66 11.83
CA GLY A 145 -16.20 4.98 13.23
C GLY A 145 -14.91 4.36 13.79
N ASP A 146 -14.62 3.10 13.48
CA ASP A 146 -13.38 2.44 13.90
C ASP A 146 -12.14 3.02 13.20
N ALA A 147 -12.25 3.45 11.94
CA ALA A 147 -11.20 4.16 11.22
C ALA A 147 -10.93 5.53 11.80
N ALA A 148 -11.98 6.27 12.18
CA ALA A 148 -11.84 7.49 12.95
C ALA A 148 -11.17 7.21 14.30
N ARG A 149 -11.59 6.16 15.03
CA ARG A 149 -11.04 5.76 16.34
C ARG A 149 -9.57 5.34 16.26
N ARG A 150 -9.16 4.59 15.24
CA ARG A 150 -7.74 4.21 15.04
C ARG A 150 -6.87 5.44 14.74
N ARG A 151 -7.34 6.35 13.89
CA ARG A 151 -6.63 7.59 13.56
C ARG A 151 -6.53 8.52 14.78
N SER A 152 -7.61 8.69 15.53
CA SER A 152 -7.60 9.50 16.75
C SER A 152 -6.64 8.94 17.81
N ARG A 153 -6.59 7.62 18.00
CA ARG A 153 -5.63 6.95 18.89
C ARG A 153 -4.17 7.17 18.47
N GLN A 154 -3.87 7.08 17.17
CA GLN A 154 -2.52 7.37 16.66
C GLN A 154 -2.14 8.84 16.88
N LEU A 155 -3.04 9.77 16.56
CA LEU A 155 -2.81 11.20 16.79
C LEU A 155 -2.61 11.51 18.27
N ALA A 156 -3.42 10.92 19.16
CA ALA A 156 -3.25 11.05 20.61
C ALA A 156 -1.87 10.58 21.07
N LEU A 157 -1.44 9.40 20.61
CA LEU A 157 -0.12 8.85 20.95
C LEU A 157 1.01 9.78 20.49
N SER A 158 0.95 10.26 19.25
CA SER A 158 1.96 11.17 18.72
C SER A 158 2.02 12.50 19.49
N LEU A 159 0.87 13.05 19.92
CA LEU A 159 0.85 14.28 20.74
C LEU A 159 1.54 14.04 22.10
N LEU A 160 1.25 12.92 22.77
CA LEU A 160 1.92 12.58 24.04
C LEU A 160 3.43 12.33 23.85
N GLU A 161 3.84 11.67 22.76
CA GLU A 161 5.25 11.46 22.43
C GLU A 161 6.00 12.77 22.14
N LEU A 162 5.29 13.78 21.65
CA LEU A 162 5.80 15.15 21.48
C LEU A 162 5.86 15.94 22.80
N GLY A 163 5.40 15.36 23.91
CA GLY A 163 5.39 15.98 25.24
C GLY A 163 4.16 16.83 25.53
N GLU A 164 3.10 16.71 24.74
CA GLU A 164 1.83 17.37 25.06
C GLU A 164 1.16 16.69 26.26
N GLU A 165 0.57 17.50 27.14
CA GLU A 165 -0.21 16.99 28.26
C GLU A 165 -1.52 16.35 27.76
N PRO A 166 -2.06 15.31 28.46
CA PRO A 166 -3.26 14.60 28.03
C PRO A 166 -4.47 15.51 27.75
N GLU A 167 -4.65 16.55 28.57
CA GLU A 167 -5.73 17.52 28.39
C GLU A 167 -5.58 18.36 27.12
N GLU A 168 -4.34 18.71 26.76
CA GLU A 168 -4.04 19.45 25.53
C GLU A 168 -4.24 18.57 24.30
N ALA A 169 -3.82 17.30 24.39
CA ALA A 169 -4.07 16.30 23.34
C ALA A 169 -5.57 16.09 23.09
N GLU A 170 -6.39 16.02 24.15
CA GLU A 170 -7.85 15.89 24.00
C GLU A 170 -8.45 17.14 23.33
N ARG A 171 -8.07 18.34 23.79
CA ARG A 171 -8.50 19.61 23.19
C ARG A 171 -8.07 19.73 21.72
N GLN A 172 -6.91 19.20 21.37
CA GLN A 172 -6.41 19.20 20.00
C GLN A 172 -7.22 18.26 19.09
N LEU A 173 -7.56 17.06 19.57
CA LEU A 173 -8.44 16.14 18.84
C LEU A 173 -9.84 16.73 18.63
N MET A 174 -10.39 17.42 19.64
CA MET A 174 -11.67 18.11 19.49
C MET A 174 -11.59 19.28 18.48
N ARG A 175 -10.49 20.03 18.46
CA ARG A 175 -10.22 21.06 17.43
C ARG A 175 -10.17 20.45 16.01
N TRP A 176 -9.69 19.23 15.88
CA TRP A 176 -9.72 18.46 14.63
C TRP A 176 -11.05 17.73 14.36
N ARG A 177 -12.12 18.09 15.08
CA ARG A 177 -13.50 17.61 14.90
C ARG A 177 -13.73 16.13 15.23
N TYR A 178 -12.90 15.53 16.09
CA TYR A 178 -13.23 14.24 16.71
C TYR A 178 -14.30 14.45 17.80
N HIS A 179 -15.26 13.52 17.89
CA HIS A 179 -16.31 13.57 18.92
C HIS A 179 -15.70 13.47 20.34
N PRO A 180 -16.21 14.20 21.35
CA PRO A 180 -15.62 14.22 22.69
C PRO A 180 -15.38 12.84 23.30
N ALA A 181 -16.37 11.94 23.21
CA ALA A 181 -16.22 10.56 23.69
C ALA A 181 -15.06 9.80 23.03
N MET A 182 -14.80 10.04 21.74
CA MET A 182 -13.72 9.39 21.00
C MET A 182 -12.35 10.02 21.31
N ALA A 183 -12.31 11.34 21.50
CA ALA A 183 -11.10 12.06 21.90
C ALA A 183 -10.63 11.58 23.28
N ASN A 184 -11.53 11.56 24.25
CA ASN A 184 -11.26 11.07 25.60
C ASN A 184 -10.81 9.59 25.62
N GLU A 185 -11.52 8.72 24.90
CA GLU A 185 -11.16 7.30 24.77
C GLU A 185 -9.75 7.12 24.16
N SER A 186 -9.42 7.94 23.15
CA SER A 186 -8.15 7.86 22.42
C SER A 186 -6.96 8.33 23.26
N VAL A 187 -7.14 9.43 24.01
CA VAL A 187 -6.11 9.95 24.93
C VAL A 187 -5.91 8.98 26.09
N SER A 188 -6.98 8.46 26.68
CA SER A 188 -6.89 7.47 27.75
C SER A 188 -6.13 6.22 27.30
N TRP A 189 -6.43 5.72 26.10
CA TRP A 189 -5.69 4.62 25.49
C TRP A 189 -4.21 4.96 25.28
N ALA A 190 -3.91 6.16 24.78
CA ALA A 190 -2.53 6.59 24.51
C ALA A 190 -1.70 6.74 25.78
N VAL A 191 -2.26 7.31 26.85
CA VAL A 191 -1.60 7.40 28.18
C VAL A 191 -1.26 6.00 28.71
N GLN A 192 -2.21 5.07 28.63
CA GLN A 192 -2.00 3.69 29.07
C GLN A 192 -0.86 3.03 28.26
N ARG A 193 -0.85 3.23 26.94
CA ARG A 193 0.17 2.70 26.03
C ARG A 193 1.56 3.29 26.31
N HIS A 194 1.62 4.59 26.56
CA HIS A 194 2.87 5.32 26.85
C HIS A 194 3.47 4.89 28.19
N ARG A 195 2.64 4.76 29.24
CA ARG A 195 3.08 4.22 30.55
C ARG A 195 3.61 2.79 30.41
N GLN A 196 2.89 1.91 29.70
CA GLN A 196 3.36 0.54 29.45
C GLN A 196 4.71 0.49 28.72
N ALA A 197 4.97 1.43 27.81
CA ALA A 197 6.26 1.52 27.12
C ALA A 197 7.39 1.98 28.06
N LEU A 198 7.11 2.95 28.94
CA LEU A 198 8.06 3.40 29.98
C LEU A 198 8.36 2.29 30.99
N ASP A 199 7.33 1.58 31.46
CA ASP A 199 7.46 0.45 32.39
C ASP A 199 8.25 -0.71 31.75
N ALA A 200 8.02 -0.99 30.47
CA ALA A 200 8.78 -2.00 29.73
C ALA A 200 10.26 -1.58 29.56
N ALA A 201 10.53 -0.31 29.27
CA ALA A 201 11.89 0.21 29.18
C ALA A 201 12.62 0.13 30.54
N ALA A 202 11.97 0.56 31.62
CA ALA A 202 12.52 0.48 32.97
C ALA A 202 12.74 -0.98 33.44
N GLY A 203 11.87 -1.91 33.02
CA GLY A 203 12.02 -3.35 33.28
C GLY A 203 13.20 -3.98 32.54
N VAL A 204 13.52 -3.51 31.33
CA VAL A 204 14.72 -3.93 30.58
C VAL A 204 15.99 -3.41 31.27
N ASP A 205 16.00 -2.18 31.77
CA ASP A 205 17.12 -1.62 32.52
C ASP A 205 17.35 -2.32 33.87
N ALA A 206 16.28 -2.76 34.55
CA ALA A 206 16.37 -3.51 35.80
C ALA A 206 16.97 -4.92 35.63
N VAL A 207 16.73 -5.58 34.49
CA VAL A 207 17.32 -6.89 34.16
C VAL A 207 18.80 -6.78 33.77
N ALA A 208 19.27 -5.60 33.36
CA ALA A 208 20.65 -5.36 32.93
C ALA A 208 21.65 -5.04 34.06
N SER A 209 21.23 -5.01 35.34
CA SER A 209 22.15 -4.81 36.47
C SER A 209 22.91 -6.11 36.82
N PRO A 210 24.24 -6.19 36.68
CA PRO A 210 24.98 -7.41 36.95
C PRO A 210 25.07 -7.67 38.46
N HIS A 211 24.63 -8.85 38.89
CA HIS A 211 24.90 -9.39 40.22
C HIS A 211 26.42 -9.56 40.38
N VAL A 212 27.06 -8.68 41.16
CA VAL A 212 28.42 -8.91 41.67
C VAL A 212 28.31 -9.85 42.86
N THR A 213 28.62 -11.13 42.67
CA THR A 213 28.91 -12.07 43.76
C THR A 213 30.42 -12.13 43.97
N SER A 214 30.85 -11.63 45.13
CA SER A 214 32.19 -11.75 45.68
C SER A 214 32.33 -13.10 46.41
N GLY A 215 33.44 -13.84 46.17
CA GLY A 215 33.79 -15.02 46.95
C GLY A 215 34.86 -15.91 46.30
N CYS A 216 36.07 -15.89 46.86
CA CYS A 216 37.26 -16.65 46.44
C CYS A 216 37.21 -18.17 46.69
N ASP A 217 37.99 -18.87 45.84
CA ASP A 217 38.79 -20.10 46.06
C ASP A 217 38.12 -21.42 46.49
N ALA A 218 38.16 -22.43 45.59
CA ALA A 218 39.26 -23.43 45.51
C ALA A 218 38.81 -24.74 44.82
N GLY A 219 39.64 -25.27 43.92
CA GLY A 219 39.82 -26.73 43.79
C GLY A 219 39.24 -27.44 42.56
N LEU A 220 40.13 -27.71 41.59
CA LEU A 220 40.27 -28.94 40.79
C LEU A 220 39.04 -29.56 40.09
N SER A 221 39.03 -29.56 38.74
CA SER A 221 39.31 -30.75 37.91
C SER A 221 39.11 -30.44 36.42
N VAL A 222 39.95 -31.03 35.56
CA VAL A 222 40.05 -30.88 34.09
C VAL A 222 39.99 -32.29 33.49
N PRO A 223 39.71 -32.52 32.19
CA PRO A 223 38.46 -32.47 31.41
C PRO A 223 38.09 -33.90 30.90
N PRO A 224 37.31 -34.15 29.81
CA PRO A 224 37.87 -34.02 28.46
C PRO A 224 36.92 -33.57 27.32
N THR A 225 37.59 -32.94 26.35
CA THR A 225 37.32 -32.71 24.93
C THR A 225 36.40 -33.71 24.21
N VAL A 226 35.40 -33.20 23.46
CA VAL A 226 34.91 -33.84 22.23
C VAL A 226 34.68 -32.79 21.12
N THR A 227 35.67 -32.73 20.25
CA THR A 227 35.69 -32.57 18.79
C THR A 227 34.42 -32.15 18.04
N ALA A 228 34.57 -31.06 17.28
CA ALA A 228 33.70 -30.60 16.21
C ALA A 228 33.71 -31.55 14.99
N THR A 229 32.53 -31.79 14.41
CA THR A 229 32.37 -32.36 13.07
C THR A 229 31.23 -31.65 12.33
N GLN A 230 31.59 -30.69 11.48
CA GLN A 230 30.96 -30.48 10.17
C GLN A 230 31.42 -31.62 9.23
N PRO A 231 30.71 -32.01 8.15
CA PRO A 231 30.32 -31.15 7.01
C PRO A 231 28.94 -31.57 6.41
N LEU A 232 28.43 -31.16 5.24
CA LEU A 232 29.01 -30.89 3.94
C LEU A 232 27.92 -30.26 3.04
N ILE A 233 28.30 -29.21 2.31
CA ILE A 233 27.55 -28.66 1.18
C ILE A 233 27.82 -29.55 -0.04
N ALA A 234 26.77 -29.94 -0.77
CA ALA A 234 26.88 -30.47 -2.13
C ALA A 234 25.82 -29.83 -3.02
N GLY A 235 26.27 -29.18 -4.09
CA GLY A 235 25.44 -28.66 -5.16
C GLY A 235 25.25 -29.63 -6.32
N SER A 236 24.60 -29.09 -7.37
CA SER A 236 24.28 -29.66 -8.69
C SER A 236 23.07 -30.61 -8.75
N ARG A 237 21.98 -30.16 -9.36
CA ARG A 237 21.77 -30.12 -10.82
C ARG A 237 20.71 -29.10 -11.19
#